data_AF-A0A957FRX9-F1
#
_entry.id   AF-A0A957FRX9-F1
#
_cell.length_a   1.000
_cell.length_b   1.000
_cell.length_c   1.000
_cell.angle_alpha   90.00
_cell.angle_beta   90.00
_cell.angle_gamma   90.00
#
_symmetry.space_group_name_H-M   'P 1'
#
loop_
_entity.id
_entity.type
_entity.pdbx_description
1 polymer ?
#
loop_
_entity_poly.entity_id
_entity_poly.type
_entity_poly.pdbx_seq_one_letter_code
_entity_poly.pdbx_strand_id
1 'polypeptide(L)'
;AALYHEGQFHLFLNRFDSFPGAVAVHYATSTDGQNWVEAAGEPILTTAAVPFAEVAAVAADVLVEPDGTWVLYFHTWQTYSLVNGAGVIGRATAPGPQGPWTVDPEPLLTMAADPAAWDGGQVSIADVVRTADGYLLYYTGASPAGLMQIGLATSSDGRTWTKYDDPATTAAPYADSDPVVANGSTGAWDSAAAFHAHVVAGPAGFLMLYKTLGTPTPVGFASSPDGVHWQKAEAPLFAADLLPGSSAIGSLSLLAHDGQLWLYSEQFRGSRNRTDIYLLQALLP
;
A
#
# COMPACT_ATOMS: atom_id res chain seq x y z
N ALA A 1 5.86 -5.33 -2.11
CA ALA A 1 4.89 -5.63 -3.19
C ALA A 1 5.08 -7.06 -3.67
N ALA A 2 4.00 -7.80 -3.93
CA ALA A 2 4.03 -9.16 -4.45
C ALA A 2 2.96 -9.35 -5.54
N LEU A 3 3.24 -10.21 -6.53
CA LEU A 3 2.36 -10.48 -7.66
C LEU A 3 2.52 -11.93 -8.12
N TYR A 4 1.45 -12.54 -8.61
CA TYR A 4 1.52 -13.77 -9.40
C TYR A 4 1.38 -13.45 -10.90
N HIS A 5 2.34 -13.87 -11.71
CA HIS A 5 2.36 -13.61 -13.15
C HIS A 5 3.08 -14.75 -13.90
N GLU A 6 2.57 -15.16 -15.06
CA GLU A 6 3.19 -16.17 -15.94
C GLU A 6 3.66 -17.46 -15.24
N GLY A 7 2.88 -17.96 -14.28
CA GLY A 7 3.20 -19.21 -13.59
C GLY A 7 4.14 -19.06 -12.39
N GLN A 8 4.48 -17.83 -12.00
CA GLN A 8 5.46 -17.54 -10.97
C GLN A 8 4.98 -16.43 -10.01
N PHE A 9 5.34 -16.55 -8.75
CA PHE A 9 5.23 -15.47 -7.77
C PHE A 9 6.47 -14.59 -7.83
N HIS A 10 6.25 -13.29 -7.74
CA HIS A 10 7.24 -12.24 -7.78
C HIS A 10 7.14 -11.42 -6.50
N LEU A 11 8.26 -11.13 -5.87
CA LEU A 11 8.33 -10.35 -4.64
C LEU A 11 9.38 -9.25 -4.76
N PHE A 12 8.95 -8.03 -4.47
CA PHE A 12 9.76 -6.82 -4.44
C PHE A 12 9.97 -6.42 -2.98
N LEU A 13 11.19 -6.63 -2.51
CA LEU A 13 11.61 -6.56 -1.11
C LEU A 13 12.24 -5.20 -0.82
N ASN A 14 11.63 -4.43 0.08
CA ASN A 14 12.25 -3.21 0.61
C ASN A 14 13.30 -3.59 1.67
N ARG A 15 14.56 -3.20 1.46
CA ARG A 15 15.62 -3.34 2.46
C ARG A 15 16.12 -1.98 2.93
N PHE A 16 16.27 -1.86 4.25
CA PHE A 16 16.86 -0.71 4.90
C PHE A 16 18.21 -1.12 5.49
N ASP A 17 19.29 -0.43 5.12
CA ASP A 17 20.59 -0.59 5.79
C ASP A 17 20.56 0.03 7.20
N SER A 18 19.77 1.09 7.35
CA SER A 18 19.45 1.74 8.63
C SER A 18 18.01 2.22 8.60
N PHE A 19 17.26 1.96 9.67
CA PHE A 19 15.86 2.35 9.76
C PHE A 19 15.64 3.47 10.79
N PRO A 20 14.89 4.54 10.46
CA PRO A 20 14.40 4.90 9.12
C PRO A 20 15.53 5.41 8.21
N GLY A 21 15.45 5.18 6.90
CA GLY A 21 16.49 5.60 5.96
C GLY A 21 16.24 5.14 4.52
N ALA A 22 17.28 5.27 3.69
CA ALA A 22 17.23 4.89 2.29
C ALA A 22 16.89 3.40 2.11
N VAL A 23 16.22 3.11 1.00
CA VAL A 23 15.73 1.78 0.65
C VAL A 23 16.44 1.29 -0.60
N ALA A 24 16.81 0.01 -0.54
CA ALA A 24 17.20 -0.80 -1.69
C ALA A 24 16.09 -1.81 -1.96
N VAL A 25 15.50 -1.77 -3.16
CA VAL A 25 14.48 -2.73 -3.58
C VAL A 25 15.16 -3.93 -4.24
N HIS A 26 14.98 -5.11 -3.67
CA HIS A 26 15.46 -6.38 -4.21
C HIS A 26 14.31 -7.19 -4.79
N TYR A 27 14.66 -8.19 -5.60
CA TYR A 27 13.70 -9.02 -6.32
C TYR A 27 13.87 -10.49 -5.97
N ALA A 28 12.76 -11.21 -5.78
CA ALA A 28 12.73 -12.63 -5.53
C ALA A 28 11.59 -13.31 -6.30
N THR A 29 11.77 -14.60 -6.57
CA THR A 29 10.78 -15.44 -7.25
C THR A 29 10.43 -16.67 -6.44
N SER A 30 9.21 -17.17 -6.61
CA SER A 30 8.77 -18.43 -6.03
C SER A 30 7.81 -19.14 -6.96
N THR A 31 7.85 -20.47 -6.99
CA THR A 31 6.89 -21.30 -7.74
C THR A 31 5.67 -21.71 -6.90
N ASP A 32 5.74 -21.58 -5.58
CA ASP A 32 4.70 -22.02 -4.64
C ASP A 32 4.25 -20.90 -3.68
N GLY A 33 4.81 -19.70 -3.85
CA GLY A 33 4.55 -18.52 -3.02
C GLY A 33 5.10 -18.61 -1.59
N GLN A 34 5.83 -19.66 -1.25
CA GLN A 34 6.33 -19.93 0.11
C GLN A 34 7.86 -20.00 0.14
N ASN A 35 8.45 -20.71 -0.81
CA ASN A 35 9.89 -20.88 -0.95
C ASN A 35 10.41 -19.88 -1.97
N TRP A 36 11.22 -18.93 -1.50
CA TRP A 36 11.68 -17.80 -2.30
C TRP A 36 13.15 -17.93 -2.67
N VAL A 37 13.46 -17.64 -3.93
CA VAL A 37 14.82 -17.50 -4.45
C VAL A 37 15.02 -16.04 -4.83
N GLU A 38 15.89 -15.36 -4.09
CA GLU A 38 16.27 -13.99 -4.42
C GLU A 38 17.20 -13.96 -5.63
N ALA A 39 17.00 -12.97 -6.49
CA ALA A 39 17.93 -12.70 -7.59
C ALA A 39 19.28 -12.23 -7.02
N ALA A 40 20.36 -12.77 -7.59
CA ALA A 40 21.72 -12.35 -7.22
C ALA A 40 22.04 -10.98 -7.82
N GLY A 41 22.74 -10.14 -7.07
CA GLY A 41 23.30 -8.87 -7.56
C GLY A 41 22.77 -7.64 -6.84
N GLU A 42 22.88 -6.52 -7.53
CA GLU A 42 22.49 -5.18 -7.05
C GLU A 42 20.96 -5.04 -6.93
N PRO A 43 20.47 -4.13 -6.07
CA PRO A 43 19.06 -3.79 -6.02
C PRO A 43 18.54 -3.29 -7.38
N ILE A 44 17.29 -3.62 -7.69
CA ILE A 44 16.63 -3.25 -8.95
C ILE A 44 16.18 -1.79 -8.97
N LEU A 45 16.04 -1.18 -7.80
CA LEU A 45 15.74 0.24 -7.61
C LEU A 45 16.29 0.69 -6.25
N THR A 46 16.83 1.91 -6.16
CA THR A 46 17.30 2.50 -4.91
C THR A 46 16.68 3.88 -4.71
N THR A 47 16.61 4.38 -3.46
CA THR A 47 16.18 5.76 -3.18
C THR A 47 16.92 6.79 -4.04
N ALA A 48 18.22 6.60 -4.25
CA ALA A 48 19.06 7.54 -5.02
C ALA A 48 18.66 7.64 -6.51
N ALA A 49 17.93 6.66 -7.04
CA ALA A 49 17.41 6.69 -8.40
C ALA A 49 16.08 7.46 -8.52
N VAL A 50 15.46 7.86 -7.41
CA VAL A 50 14.18 8.58 -7.38
C VAL A 50 14.45 10.07 -7.15
N PRO A 51 14.25 10.94 -8.18
CA PRO A 51 14.70 12.33 -8.14
C PRO A 51 13.95 13.21 -7.11
N PHE A 52 12.79 12.76 -6.66
CA PHE A 52 11.94 13.45 -5.69
C PHE A 52 11.85 12.73 -4.33
N ALA A 53 12.78 11.81 -4.03
CA ALA A 53 12.87 11.18 -2.71
C ALA A 53 13.98 11.81 -1.87
N GLU A 54 13.67 12.26 -0.64
CA GLU A 54 14.67 12.83 0.26
C GLU A 54 15.26 11.78 1.22
N VAL A 55 14.41 10.92 1.79
CA VAL A 55 14.81 9.92 2.80
C VAL A 55 14.69 8.50 2.27
N ALA A 56 13.55 8.15 1.67
CA ALA A 56 13.27 6.80 1.21
C ALA A 56 12.38 6.78 -0.03
N ALA A 57 12.50 5.72 -0.83
CA ALA A 57 11.51 5.32 -1.83
C ALA A 57 11.13 3.86 -1.57
N VAL A 58 9.91 3.65 -1.08
CA VAL A 58 9.42 2.35 -0.60
C VAL A 58 8.46 1.76 -1.62
N ALA A 59 8.82 0.61 -2.20
CA ALA A 59 7.95 -0.13 -3.11
C ALA A 59 6.66 -0.53 -2.38
N ALA A 60 5.52 -0.12 -2.91
CA ALA A 60 4.22 -0.33 -2.31
C ALA A 60 3.46 -1.44 -3.06
N ASP A 61 3.34 -1.31 -4.38
CA ASP A 61 2.56 -2.22 -5.21
C ASP A 61 3.19 -2.45 -6.60
N VAL A 62 2.84 -3.55 -7.25
CA VAL A 62 3.39 -3.96 -8.55
C VAL A 62 2.34 -4.62 -9.42
N LEU A 63 2.34 -4.28 -10.72
CA LEU A 63 1.46 -4.88 -11.71
C LEU A 63 2.18 -5.05 -13.06
N VAL A 64 1.55 -5.77 -13.99
CA VAL A 64 2.04 -5.94 -15.37
C VAL A 64 0.96 -5.47 -16.37
N GLU A 65 1.31 -4.52 -17.24
CA GLU A 65 0.51 -4.02 -18.37
C GLU A 65 0.16 -5.08 -19.41
N PRO A 66 -0.95 -4.92 -20.16
CA PRO A 66 -1.31 -5.86 -21.22
C PRO A 66 -0.24 -5.98 -22.32
N ASP A 67 0.60 -4.96 -22.48
CA ASP A 67 1.75 -4.95 -23.38
C ASP A 67 3.01 -5.62 -22.80
N GLY A 68 2.93 -6.15 -21.57
CA GLY A 68 4.04 -6.79 -20.85
C GLY A 68 4.89 -5.83 -20.02
N THR A 69 4.59 -4.53 -19.98
CA THR A 69 5.34 -3.57 -19.17
C THR A 69 5.11 -3.81 -17.68
N TRP A 70 6.18 -4.01 -16.93
CA TRP A 70 6.14 -4.07 -15.47
C TRP A 70 6.05 -2.66 -14.90
N VAL A 71 5.18 -2.47 -13.92
CA VAL A 71 4.96 -1.17 -13.25
C VAL A 71 5.09 -1.37 -11.75
N LEU A 72 5.94 -0.57 -11.12
CA LEU A 72 6.13 -0.54 -9.68
C LEU A 72 5.65 0.82 -9.17
N TYR A 73 4.65 0.82 -8.30
CA TYR A 73 4.23 1.98 -7.55
C TYR A 73 4.97 2.03 -6.22
N PHE A 74 5.46 3.20 -5.87
CA PHE A 74 6.20 3.43 -4.63
C PHE A 74 5.72 4.72 -3.98
N HIS A 75 5.98 4.87 -2.69
CA HIS A 75 5.85 6.16 -2.02
C HIS A 75 7.20 6.62 -1.50
N THR A 76 7.38 7.93 -1.40
CA THR A 76 8.61 8.51 -0.88
C THR A 76 8.42 9.04 0.53
N TRP A 77 9.53 9.13 1.27
CA TRP A 77 9.58 9.83 2.56
C TRP A 77 10.41 11.08 2.40
N GLN A 78 9.85 12.23 2.77
CA GLN A 78 10.54 13.51 2.69
C GLN A 78 11.18 13.87 4.04
N THR A 79 10.74 13.19 5.10
CA THR A 79 11.23 13.34 6.48
C THR A 79 11.36 11.97 7.13
N TYR A 80 12.02 11.90 8.29
CA TYR A 80 12.10 10.66 9.08
C TYR A 80 10.83 10.36 9.90
N SER A 81 9.80 11.20 9.83
CA SER A 81 8.53 10.97 10.54
C SER A 81 7.69 9.94 9.79
N LEU A 82 7.43 8.78 10.43
CA LEU A 82 6.65 7.70 9.81
C LEU A 82 5.14 7.99 9.79
N VAL A 83 4.67 8.80 10.74
CA VAL A 83 3.31 9.34 10.81
C VAL A 83 3.43 10.81 10.43
N ASN A 84 2.52 11.36 9.61
CA ASN A 84 2.49 12.76 9.16
C ASN A 84 3.79 13.34 8.54
N GLY A 85 4.74 12.48 8.15
CA GLY A 85 5.89 12.89 7.36
C GLY A 85 5.50 13.02 5.90
N ALA A 86 5.77 14.18 5.31
CA ALA A 86 5.48 14.43 3.91
C ALA A 86 5.98 13.29 3.01
N GLY A 87 5.18 12.96 2.00
CA GLY A 87 5.44 11.89 1.05
C GLY A 87 4.60 12.09 -0.21
N VAL A 88 5.05 11.48 -1.30
CA VAL A 88 4.34 11.46 -2.59
C VAL A 88 4.34 10.04 -3.15
N ILE A 89 3.40 9.74 -4.04
CA ILE A 89 3.37 8.46 -4.77
C ILE A 89 4.06 8.66 -6.13
N GLY A 90 4.96 7.75 -6.47
CA GLY A 90 5.68 7.70 -7.73
C GLY A 90 5.54 6.35 -8.42
N ARG A 91 6.09 6.28 -9.64
CA ARG A 91 6.01 5.11 -10.51
C ARG A 91 7.34 4.86 -11.20
N ALA A 92 7.67 3.58 -11.36
CA ALA A 92 8.75 3.11 -12.21
C ALA A 92 8.25 2.03 -13.16
N THR A 93 8.87 1.93 -14.33
CA THR A 93 8.53 0.93 -15.36
C THR A 93 9.73 0.12 -15.81
N ALA A 94 9.49 -1.12 -16.23
CA ALA A 94 10.53 -1.99 -16.76
C ALA A 94 9.98 -2.95 -17.84
N PRO A 95 10.84 -3.42 -18.77
CA PRO A 95 10.46 -4.47 -19.72
C PRO A 95 10.34 -5.86 -19.07
N GLY A 96 10.78 -6.01 -17.82
CA GLY A 96 10.76 -7.26 -17.07
C GLY A 96 10.97 -7.00 -15.57
N PRO A 97 10.73 -8.00 -14.71
CA PRO A 97 10.72 -7.79 -13.26
C PRO A 97 12.10 -7.44 -12.68
N GLN A 98 13.18 -7.86 -13.35
CA GLN A 98 14.56 -7.53 -12.97
C GLN A 98 15.05 -6.19 -13.55
N GLY A 99 14.23 -5.50 -14.33
CA GLY A 99 14.58 -4.21 -14.92
C GLY A 99 15.12 -4.29 -16.37
N PRO A 100 15.83 -3.25 -16.82
CA PRO A 100 16.13 -2.04 -16.06
C PRO A 100 14.86 -1.25 -15.73
N TRP A 101 14.79 -0.75 -14.50
CA TRP A 101 13.67 0.09 -14.03
C TRP A 101 13.93 1.56 -14.34
N THR A 102 12.95 2.22 -14.95
CA THR A 102 12.97 3.65 -15.27
C THR A 102 11.94 4.36 -14.42
N VAL A 103 12.39 5.28 -13.56
CA VAL A 103 11.52 6.09 -12.69
C VAL A 103 10.92 7.24 -13.51
N ASP A 104 9.60 7.44 -13.37
CA ASP A 104 8.94 8.61 -13.94
C ASP A 104 9.51 9.88 -13.24
N PRO A 105 9.81 10.97 -13.97
CA PRO A 105 10.58 12.09 -13.42
C PRO A 105 9.81 12.91 -12.38
N GLU A 106 8.48 12.84 -12.40
CA GLU A 106 7.58 13.59 -11.51
C GLU A 106 6.69 12.63 -10.72
N PRO A 107 6.27 13.00 -9.50
CA PRO A 107 5.32 12.19 -8.73
C PRO A 107 3.95 12.12 -9.40
N LEU A 108 3.24 11.01 -9.18
CA LEU A 108 1.90 10.75 -9.72
C LEU A 108 0.79 11.29 -8.82
N LEU A 109 1.00 11.28 -7.50
CA LEU A 109 0.04 11.80 -6.53
C LEU A 109 0.77 12.53 -5.40
N THR A 110 0.34 13.74 -5.10
CA THR A 110 0.89 14.57 -4.02
C THR A 110 -0.14 14.77 -2.91
N MET A 111 0.33 15.26 -1.75
CA MET A 111 -0.54 15.77 -0.68
C MET A 111 -1.46 16.89 -1.20
N ALA A 112 -2.56 17.14 -0.49
CA ALA A 112 -3.42 18.28 -0.78
C ALA A 112 -2.65 19.60 -0.72
N ALA A 113 -3.10 20.57 -1.53
CA ALA A 113 -2.52 21.90 -1.57
C ALA A 113 -2.82 22.67 -0.28
N ASP A 114 -4.01 22.49 0.31
CA ASP A 114 -4.29 22.95 1.67
C ASP A 114 -3.63 22.02 2.68
N PRO A 115 -2.62 22.47 3.45
CA PRO A 115 -2.00 21.64 4.46
C PRO A 115 -2.99 21.23 5.57
N ALA A 116 -4.10 21.94 5.77
CA ALA A 116 -5.12 21.58 6.76
C ALA A 116 -6.09 20.49 6.28
N ALA A 117 -6.03 20.09 5.01
CA ALA A 117 -6.85 19.01 4.48
C ALA A 117 -6.51 17.66 5.14
N TRP A 118 -7.42 16.70 5.00
CA TRP A 118 -7.31 15.39 5.65
C TRP A 118 -6.07 14.59 5.21
N ASP A 119 -5.54 14.84 4.01
CA ASP A 119 -4.30 14.25 3.49
C ASP A 119 -3.20 15.31 3.22
N GLY A 120 -3.31 16.47 3.88
CA GLY A 120 -2.35 17.59 3.76
C GLY A 120 -1.02 17.35 4.48
N GLY A 121 -0.93 16.34 5.35
CA GLY A 121 0.30 15.99 6.09
C GLY A 121 1.12 14.86 5.45
N GLN A 122 0.47 13.90 4.79
CA GLN A 122 1.13 12.77 4.14
C GLN A 122 0.23 12.13 3.09
N VAL A 123 0.85 11.66 1.99
CA VAL A 123 0.29 10.69 1.04
C VAL A 123 1.29 9.55 0.90
N SER A 124 0.86 8.31 1.12
CA SER A 124 1.75 7.13 1.12
C SER A 124 1.00 5.83 0.83
N ILE A 125 1.75 4.72 0.71
CA ILE A 125 1.24 3.34 0.64
C ILE A 125 0.14 3.18 -0.44
N ALA A 126 0.59 3.24 -1.70
CA ALA A 126 -0.24 3.00 -2.87
C ALA A 126 -0.63 1.51 -2.99
N ASP A 127 -1.89 1.27 -3.37
CA ASP A 127 -2.42 -0.03 -3.80
C ASP A 127 -3.27 0.21 -5.06
N VAL A 128 -2.90 -0.41 -6.18
CA VAL A 128 -3.46 -0.10 -7.50
C VAL A 128 -4.25 -1.29 -8.04
N VAL A 129 -5.55 -1.07 -8.24
CA VAL A 129 -6.46 -2.06 -8.81
C VAL A 129 -6.81 -1.68 -10.24
N ARG A 130 -6.59 -2.61 -11.18
CA ARG A 130 -7.11 -2.48 -12.54
C ARG A 130 -8.60 -2.76 -12.60
N THR A 131 -9.31 -1.96 -13.37
CA THR A 131 -10.72 -2.13 -13.67
C THR A 131 -10.94 -2.17 -15.18
N ALA A 132 -12.18 -2.42 -15.61
CA ALA A 132 -12.54 -2.34 -17.03
C ALA A 132 -12.41 -0.91 -17.60
N ASP A 133 -12.55 0.10 -16.74
CA ASP A 133 -12.61 1.52 -17.12
C ASP A 133 -11.30 2.27 -16.83
N GLY A 134 -10.26 1.58 -16.35
CA GLY A 134 -8.95 2.14 -16.02
C GLY A 134 -8.37 1.57 -14.73
N TYR A 135 -8.08 2.46 -13.78
CA TYR A 135 -7.38 2.16 -12.55
C TYR A 135 -8.00 2.87 -11.35
N LEU A 136 -7.99 2.18 -10.21
CA LEU A 136 -8.22 2.73 -8.89
C LEU A 136 -6.90 2.70 -8.13
N LEU A 137 -6.55 3.81 -7.47
CA LEU A 137 -5.42 3.92 -6.56
C LEU A 137 -5.98 4.18 -5.17
N TYR A 138 -5.87 3.20 -4.29
CA TYR A 138 -6.07 3.39 -2.86
C TYR A 138 -4.77 3.89 -2.25
N TYR A 139 -4.85 4.90 -1.39
CA TYR A 139 -3.68 5.47 -0.74
C TYR A 139 -3.97 5.80 0.72
N THR A 140 -2.93 5.80 1.54
CA THR A 140 -2.99 6.34 2.90
C THR A 140 -2.78 7.84 2.86
N GLY A 141 -3.78 8.60 3.30
CA GLY A 141 -3.65 10.03 3.59
C GLY A 141 -3.52 10.24 5.10
N ALA A 142 -2.74 11.23 5.51
CA ALA A 142 -2.71 11.66 6.91
C ALA A 142 -2.84 13.18 7.04
N SER A 143 -3.61 13.61 8.04
CA SER A 143 -3.71 15.02 8.37
C SER A 143 -2.40 15.50 9.04
N PRO A 144 -2.19 16.81 9.20
CA PRO A 144 -1.04 17.31 9.96
C PRO A 144 -0.96 16.77 11.39
N ALA A 145 -2.10 16.44 11.99
CA ALA A 145 -2.18 15.82 13.32
C ALA A 145 -1.86 14.31 13.30
N GLY A 146 -1.64 13.70 12.14
CA GLY A 146 -1.32 12.28 11.99
C GLY A 146 -2.55 11.36 12.02
N LEU A 147 -3.76 11.90 11.85
CA LEU A 147 -4.95 11.07 11.67
C LEU A 147 -4.90 10.43 10.27
N MET A 148 -4.74 9.11 10.21
CA MET A 148 -4.61 8.38 8.95
C MET A 148 -5.95 7.79 8.50
N GLN A 149 -6.27 8.02 7.24
CA GLN A 149 -7.47 7.54 6.53
C GLN A 149 -7.06 7.00 5.16
N ILE A 150 -7.97 6.28 4.48
CA ILE A 150 -7.72 5.76 3.13
C ILE A 150 -8.48 6.57 2.12
N GLY A 151 -7.76 7.14 1.16
CA GLY A 151 -8.30 7.84 -0.01
C GLY A 151 -8.34 6.95 -1.24
N LEU A 152 -8.99 7.49 -2.26
CA LEU A 152 -9.07 6.91 -3.59
C LEU A 152 -8.65 7.96 -4.62
N ALA A 153 -7.95 7.53 -5.66
CA ALA A 153 -7.80 8.29 -6.90
C ALA A 153 -8.13 7.38 -8.10
N THR A 154 -8.61 7.98 -9.19
CA THR A 154 -8.95 7.26 -10.43
C THR A 154 -8.04 7.71 -11.58
N SER A 155 -7.76 6.79 -12.49
CA SER A 155 -6.96 7.07 -13.68
C SER A 155 -7.42 6.21 -14.86
N SER A 156 -7.37 6.76 -16.07
CA SER A 156 -7.61 5.98 -17.30
C SER A 156 -6.33 5.36 -17.89
N ASP A 157 -5.15 5.84 -17.47
CA ASP A 157 -3.86 5.49 -18.06
C ASP A 157 -2.80 5.01 -17.04
N GLY A 158 -3.15 4.99 -15.75
CA GLY A 158 -2.25 4.61 -14.65
C GLY A 158 -1.16 5.65 -14.35
N ARG A 159 -1.24 6.84 -14.96
CA ARG A 159 -0.24 7.92 -14.83
C ARG A 159 -0.87 9.20 -14.30
N THR A 160 -2.00 9.61 -14.85
CA THR A 160 -2.70 10.83 -14.45
C THR A 160 -3.82 10.46 -13.50
N TRP A 161 -3.77 10.93 -12.26
CA TRP A 161 -4.70 10.55 -11.20
C TRP A 161 -5.57 11.72 -10.77
N THR A 162 -6.87 11.45 -10.55
CA THR A 162 -7.82 12.39 -9.97
C THR A 162 -8.31 11.84 -8.63
N LYS A 163 -8.04 12.55 -7.53
CA LYS A 163 -8.53 12.16 -6.20
C LYS A 163 -10.06 12.14 -6.18
N TYR A 164 -10.63 11.20 -5.44
CA TYR A 164 -12.06 11.16 -5.14
C TYR A 164 -12.44 12.35 -4.26
N ASP A 165 -13.52 13.02 -4.64
CA ASP A 165 -14.06 14.21 -3.99
C ASP A 165 -15.57 14.07 -3.95
N ASP A 166 -16.16 14.00 -2.75
CA ASP A 166 -17.61 13.87 -2.59
C ASP A 166 -18.25 15.26 -2.73
N PRO A 167 -19.13 15.48 -3.72
CA PRO A 167 -19.75 16.80 -3.93
C PRO A 167 -20.61 17.26 -2.73
N ALA A 168 -20.91 16.39 -1.76
CA ALA A 168 -21.61 16.74 -0.53
C ALA A 168 -20.71 17.41 0.53
N THR A 169 -19.38 17.32 0.42
CA THR A 169 -18.39 17.75 1.43
C THR A 169 -17.54 18.92 0.93
N THR A 170 -18.08 20.14 0.96
CA THR A 170 -17.38 21.32 0.41
C THR A 170 -16.56 22.11 1.44
N ALA A 171 -16.33 21.56 2.63
CA ALA A 171 -15.70 22.27 3.74
C ALA A 171 -14.47 21.51 4.25
N ALA A 172 -13.50 22.24 4.79
CA ALA A 172 -12.34 21.64 5.43
C ALA A 172 -12.77 20.63 6.53
N PRO A 173 -12.07 19.48 6.67
CA PRO A 173 -10.82 19.13 6.00
C PRO A 173 -10.99 18.42 4.64
N TYR A 174 -12.20 18.39 4.06
CA TYR A 174 -12.54 17.57 2.90
C TYR A 174 -12.90 18.39 1.65
N ALA A 175 -12.49 19.67 1.59
CA ALA A 175 -12.97 20.59 0.55
C ALA A 175 -12.50 20.26 -0.88
N ASP A 176 -11.40 19.51 -1.03
CA ASP A 176 -10.78 19.18 -2.33
C ASP A 176 -10.71 17.66 -2.60
N SER A 177 -11.00 16.82 -1.60
CA SER A 177 -11.03 15.37 -1.69
C SER A 177 -11.51 14.74 -0.38
N ASP A 178 -11.97 13.49 -0.47
CA ASP A 178 -12.49 12.73 0.65
C ASP A 178 -11.81 11.36 0.83
N PRO A 179 -11.67 10.89 2.07
CA PRO A 179 -11.33 9.50 2.33
C PRO A 179 -12.53 8.60 2.02
N VAL A 180 -12.30 7.52 1.28
CA VAL A 180 -13.30 6.46 1.03
C VAL A 180 -13.43 5.48 2.21
N VAL A 181 -12.42 5.43 3.09
CA VAL A 181 -12.50 4.74 4.39
C VAL A 181 -11.98 5.66 5.48
N ALA A 182 -12.91 6.19 6.28
CA ALA A 182 -12.61 6.97 7.47
C ALA A 182 -12.49 6.10 8.73
N ASN A 183 -11.89 6.67 9.77
CA ASN A 183 -11.82 6.08 11.11
C ASN A 183 -13.21 5.66 11.63
N GLY A 184 -13.24 4.62 12.46
CA GLY A 184 -14.44 4.28 13.20
C GLY A 184 -14.84 5.35 14.22
N SER A 185 -16.11 5.34 14.62
CA SER A 185 -16.59 6.18 15.74
C SER A 185 -15.85 5.86 17.03
N THR A 186 -15.86 6.78 18.00
CA THR A 186 -15.22 6.58 19.31
C THR A 186 -15.60 5.23 19.93
N GLY A 187 -14.58 4.42 20.25
CA GLY A 187 -14.76 3.08 20.82
C GLY A 187 -14.77 1.94 19.80
N ALA A 188 -14.90 2.24 18.49
CA ALA A 188 -14.68 1.25 17.43
C ALA A 188 -13.22 0.83 17.37
N TRP A 189 -12.97 -0.38 16.90
CA TRP A 189 -11.63 -1.00 16.85
C TRP A 189 -10.66 -0.24 15.94
N ASP A 190 -11.18 0.43 14.90
CA ASP A 190 -10.44 1.25 13.93
C ASP A 190 -10.65 2.76 14.13
N SER A 191 -11.02 3.19 15.34
CA SER A 191 -11.21 4.61 15.64
C SER A 191 -9.91 5.42 15.63
N ALA A 192 -8.76 4.78 15.88
CA ALA A 192 -7.46 5.45 15.94
C ALA A 192 -6.84 5.73 14.56
N ALA A 193 -7.03 4.84 13.59
CA ALA A 193 -6.58 5.02 12.20
C ALA A 193 -7.29 4.02 11.27
N ALA A 194 -7.36 4.35 9.98
CA ALA A 194 -7.59 3.39 8.91
C ALA A 194 -6.55 3.64 7.82
N PHE A 195 -5.63 2.70 7.59
CA PHE A 195 -4.52 2.91 6.66
C PHE A 195 -3.99 1.60 6.09
N HIS A 196 -3.08 1.72 5.11
CA HIS A 196 -2.41 0.59 4.47
C HIS A 196 -3.41 -0.37 3.81
N ALA A 197 -4.25 0.20 2.92
CA ALA A 197 -5.21 -0.56 2.13
C ALA A 197 -4.49 -1.58 1.22
N HIS A 198 -5.10 -2.75 1.07
CA HIS A 198 -4.77 -3.76 0.06
C HIS A 198 -6.07 -4.28 -0.51
N VAL A 199 -6.32 -4.04 -1.80
CA VAL A 199 -7.62 -4.29 -2.41
C VAL A 199 -7.52 -5.35 -3.49
N VAL A 200 -8.47 -6.29 -3.47
CA VAL A 200 -8.67 -7.25 -4.54
C VAL A 200 -10.06 -7.07 -5.14
N ALA A 201 -10.15 -7.12 -6.46
CA ALA A 201 -11.41 -7.18 -7.19
C ALA A 201 -11.89 -8.63 -7.35
N GLY A 202 -13.20 -8.83 -7.32
CA GLY A 202 -13.85 -10.12 -7.49
C GLY A 202 -15.27 -9.99 -8.04
N PRO A 203 -16.02 -11.10 -8.21
CA PRO A 203 -17.34 -11.09 -8.84
C PRO A 203 -18.40 -10.26 -8.10
N ALA A 204 -18.24 -10.09 -6.78
CA ALA A 204 -19.15 -9.35 -5.92
C ALA A 204 -18.73 -7.88 -5.68
N GLY A 205 -17.70 -7.40 -6.38
CA GLY A 205 -17.08 -6.09 -6.16
C GLY A 205 -15.67 -6.21 -5.62
N PHE A 206 -15.34 -5.45 -4.58
CA PHE A 206 -14.01 -5.29 -4.02
C PHE A 206 -13.98 -5.73 -2.56
N LEU A 207 -12.84 -6.30 -2.17
CA LEU A 207 -12.49 -6.57 -0.78
C LEU A 207 -11.21 -5.81 -0.45
N MET A 208 -11.22 -5.05 0.65
CA MET A 208 -10.07 -4.34 1.18
C MET A 208 -9.65 -4.98 2.49
N LEU A 209 -8.35 -5.25 2.65
CA LEU A 209 -7.73 -5.35 3.97
C LEU A 209 -7.10 -4.01 4.34
N TYR A 210 -7.25 -3.62 5.60
CA TYR A 210 -6.62 -2.41 6.13
C TYR A 210 -6.24 -2.60 7.60
N LYS A 211 -5.39 -1.69 8.09
CA LYS A 211 -4.89 -1.71 9.46
C LYS A 211 -5.27 -0.45 10.21
N THR A 212 -5.21 -0.56 11.53
CA THR A 212 -5.33 0.55 12.46
C THR A 212 -4.10 0.63 13.37
N LEU A 213 -3.97 1.76 14.07
CA LEU A 213 -3.00 1.90 15.15
C LEU A 213 -3.47 1.08 16.36
N GLY A 214 -2.60 0.22 16.88
CA GLY A 214 -2.88 -0.60 18.04
C GLY A 214 -1.72 -1.54 18.35
N THR A 215 -1.72 -2.10 19.57
CA THR A 215 -0.75 -3.12 19.99
C THR A 215 -1.51 -4.22 20.73
N PRO A 216 -1.60 -5.44 20.18
CA PRO A 216 -1.08 -5.86 18.86
C PRO A 216 -1.75 -5.11 17.70
N THR A 217 -1.04 -4.89 16.58
CA THR A 217 -1.60 -4.17 15.41
C THR A 217 -2.81 -4.92 14.83
N PRO A 218 -4.02 -4.33 14.86
CA PRO A 218 -5.22 -4.97 14.31
C PRO A 218 -5.30 -4.80 12.79
N VAL A 219 -5.83 -5.82 12.13
CA VAL A 219 -6.15 -5.87 10.70
C VAL A 219 -7.62 -6.21 10.56
N GLY A 220 -8.37 -5.45 9.77
CA GLY A 220 -9.75 -5.76 9.44
C GLY A 220 -9.98 -5.78 7.94
N PHE A 221 -11.22 -6.06 7.56
CA PHE A 221 -11.64 -6.03 6.17
C PHE A 221 -12.83 -5.10 5.97
N ALA A 222 -12.98 -4.63 4.73
CA ALA A 222 -14.18 -3.97 4.24
C ALA A 222 -14.54 -4.51 2.86
N SER A 223 -15.83 -4.52 2.52
CA SER A 223 -16.30 -4.88 1.18
C SER A 223 -16.98 -3.69 0.51
N SER A 224 -16.91 -3.63 -0.81
CA SER A 224 -17.55 -2.56 -1.59
C SER A 224 -18.02 -3.09 -2.95
N PRO A 225 -19.27 -2.85 -3.39
CA PRO A 225 -19.70 -3.22 -4.73
C PRO A 225 -19.10 -2.33 -5.82
N ASP A 226 -18.67 -1.10 -5.50
CA ASP A 226 -18.25 -0.08 -6.48
C ASP A 226 -16.81 0.43 -6.27
N GLY A 227 -16.15 0.02 -5.19
CA GLY A 227 -14.79 0.43 -4.84
C GLY A 227 -14.71 1.80 -4.17
N VAL A 228 -15.83 2.49 -3.97
CA VAL A 228 -15.92 3.83 -3.38
C VAL A 228 -16.63 3.78 -2.02
N HIS A 229 -17.77 3.09 -1.94
CA HIS A 229 -18.56 3.00 -0.72
C HIS A 229 -18.27 1.68 -0.01
N TRP A 230 -17.66 1.75 1.17
CA TRP A 230 -17.15 0.60 1.89
C TRP A 230 -17.99 0.22 3.12
N GLN A 231 -18.34 -1.06 3.22
CA GLN A 231 -18.90 -1.66 4.42
C GLN A 231 -17.77 -2.29 5.24
N LYS A 232 -17.41 -1.65 6.36
CA LYS A 232 -16.36 -2.11 7.27
C LYS A 232 -16.86 -3.23 8.19
N ALA A 233 -15.99 -4.18 8.52
CA ALA A 233 -16.27 -5.17 9.55
C ALA A 233 -16.39 -4.52 10.95
N GLU A 234 -17.31 -5.02 11.77
CA GLU A 234 -17.54 -4.52 13.14
C GLU A 234 -16.41 -4.86 14.13
N ALA A 235 -15.54 -5.80 13.77
CA ALA A 235 -14.41 -6.26 14.56
C ALA A 235 -13.17 -6.51 13.68
N PRO A 236 -11.96 -6.45 14.24
CA PRO A 236 -10.76 -6.82 13.49
C PRO A 236 -10.84 -8.30 13.09
N LEU A 237 -10.32 -8.61 11.91
CA LEU A 237 -10.19 -9.99 11.41
C LEU A 237 -9.14 -10.76 12.22
N PHE A 238 -8.00 -10.13 12.46
CA PHE A 238 -6.93 -10.64 13.32
C PHE A 238 -6.07 -9.48 13.82
N ALA A 239 -5.12 -9.76 14.70
CA ALA A 239 -4.08 -8.82 15.09
C ALA A 239 -2.69 -9.48 15.02
N ALA A 240 -1.64 -8.67 15.18
CA ALA A 240 -0.25 -9.12 15.06
C ALA A 240 0.11 -10.36 15.90
N ASP A 241 -0.52 -10.52 17.07
CA ASP A 241 -0.30 -11.63 17.99
C ASP A 241 -0.88 -12.97 17.53
N LEU A 242 -1.57 -13.01 16.38
CA LEU A 242 -1.86 -14.24 15.64
C LEU A 242 -0.58 -15.07 15.42
N LEU A 243 0.56 -14.40 15.28
CA LEU A 243 1.88 -15.02 15.17
C LEU A 243 2.64 -14.91 16.50
N PRO A 244 3.05 -16.03 17.13
CA PRO A 244 3.72 -16.02 18.42
C PRO A 244 4.95 -15.10 18.49
N GLY A 245 4.89 -14.12 19.39
CA GLY A 245 5.97 -13.17 19.63
C GLY A 245 5.97 -11.94 18.71
N SER A 246 4.96 -11.78 17.86
CA SER A 246 4.72 -10.54 17.13
C SER A 246 3.81 -9.59 17.90
N SER A 247 4.09 -8.29 17.78
CA SER A 247 3.28 -7.22 18.37
C SER A 247 2.92 -6.10 17.39
N ALA A 248 3.54 -6.10 16.21
CA ALA A 248 3.32 -5.08 15.20
C ALA A 248 3.47 -5.64 13.78
N ILE A 249 2.71 -5.06 12.86
CA ILE A 249 2.73 -5.41 11.43
C ILE A 249 3.25 -4.21 10.63
N GLY A 250 4.33 -4.42 9.88
CA GLY A 250 4.94 -3.43 8.97
C GLY A 250 4.17 -3.34 7.66
N SER A 251 4.69 -3.97 6.62
CA SER A 251 4.07 -4.03 5.30
C SER A 251 3.09 -5.20 5.16
N LEU A 252 2.06 -5.00 4.35
CA LEU A 252 1.20 -6.07 3.85
C LEU A 252 1.33 -6.17 2.33
N SER A 253 0.96 -7.31 1.76
CA SER A 253 0.72 -7.49 0.32
C SER A 253 -0.35 -8.57 0.14
N LEU A 254 -1.49 -8.21 -0.42
CA LEU A 254 -2.60 -9.13 -0.67
C LEU A 254 -2.67 -9.49 -2.15
N LEU A 255 -2.93 -10.75 -2.46
CA LEU A 255 -3.22 -11.22 -3.82
C LEU A 255 -4.31 -12.28 -3.80
N ALA A 256 -5.13 -12.29 -4.83
CA ALA A 256 -6.04 -13.39 -5.12
C ALA A 256 -5.33 -14.41 -6.01
N HIS A 257 -5.21 -15.65 -5.54
CA HIS A 257 -4.54 -16.73 -6.28
C HIS A 257 -5.17 -18.08 -5.93
N ASP A 258 -5.48 -18.89 -6.96
CA ASP A 258 -6.06 -20.23 -6.83
C ASP A 258 -7.31 -20.30 -5.93
N GLY A 259 -8.22 -19.32 -6.09
CA GLY A 259 -9.46 -19.26 -5.30
C GLY A 259 -9.25 -18.85 -3.84
N GLN A 260 -8.05 -18.41 -3.48
CA GLN A 260 -7.67 -18.00 -2.14
C GLN A 260 -7.15 -16.58 -2.11
N LEU A 261 -7.26 -15.96 -0.95
CA LEU A 261 -6.51 -14.77 -0.57
C LEU A 261 -5.19 -15.20 0.03
N TRP A 262 -4.11 -14.65 -0.49
CA TRP A 262 -2.75 -14.83 -0.01
C TRP A 262 -2.26 -13.50 0.51
N LEU A 263 -1.97 -13.43 1.80
CA LEU A 263 -1.51 -12.24 2.48
C LEU A 263 -0.07 -12.44 2.94
N TYR A 264 0.87 -11.76 2.28
CA TYR A 264 2.21 -11.59 2.81
C TYR A 264 2.21 -10.49 3.87
N SER A 265 2.70 -10.80 5.05
CA SER A 265 2.66 -9.92 6.21
C SER A 265 4.03 -9.80 6.85
N GLU A 266 4.58 -8.59 6.85
CA GLU A 266 5.81 -8.27 7.55
C GLU A 266 5.52 -8.07 9.06
N GLN A 267 6.19 -8.84 9.90
CA GLN A 267 5.91 -8.94 11.33
C GLN A 267 7.16 -8.61 12.15
N PHE A 268 7.00 -7.73 13.14
CA PHE A 268 8.08 -7.37 14.06
C PHE A 268 8.15 -8.38 15.20
N ARG A 269 9.33 -9.01 15.40
CA ARG A 269 9.54 -10.03 16.45
C ARG A 269 10.56 -9.59 17.49
N GLY A 270 10.19 -9.67 18.76
CA GLY A 270 11.09 -9.33 19.87
C GLY A 270 11.40 -7.83 19.94
N SER A 271 12.67 -7.43 19.77
CA SER A 271 13.02 -6.02 19.60
C SER A 271 12.54 -5.53 18.23
N ARG A 272 12.02 -4.31 18.12
CA ARG A 272 11.46 -3.71 16.88
C ARG A 272 12.49 -3.49 15.75
N ASN A 273 13.62 -4.19 15.77
CA ASN A 273 14.76 -3.99 14.88
C ASN A 273 14.94 -5.15 13.88
N ARG A 274 14.06 -6.16 13.91
CA ARG A 274 14.01 -7.24 12.92
C ARG A 274 12.56 -7.56 12.56
N THR A 275 12.34 -7.79 11.28
CA THR A 275 11.08 -8.24 10.74
C THR A 275 11.27 -9.52 9.93
N ASP A 276 10.23 -10.34 9.92
CA ASP A 276 10.11 -11.53 9.07
C ASP A 276 8.83 -11.39 8.23
N ILE A 277 8.80 -11.99 7.04
CA ILE A 277 7.60 -12.03 6.18
C ILE A 277 6.92 -13.39 6.34
N TYR A 278 5.63 -13.37 6.66
CA TYR A 278 4.78 -14.55 6.80
C TYR A 278 3.70 -14.57 5.72
N LEU A 279 3.32 -15.77 5.28
CA LEU A 279 2.15 -15.98 4.43
C LEU A 279 0.97 -16.43 5.29
N LEU A 280 -0.16 -15.73 5.14
CA LEU A 280 -1.46 -16.15 5.64
C LEU A 280 -2.36 -16.43 4.44
N GLN A 281 -3.14 -17.50 4.51
CA GLN A 281 -4.05 -17.90 3.44
C GLN A 281 -5.48 -18.02 3.98
N ALA A 282 -6.43 -17.58 3.18
CA ALA A 282 -7.86 -17.74 3.44
C ALA A 282 -8.60 -18.07 2.13
N LEU A 283 -9.71 -18.80 2.22
CA LEU A 283 -10.59 -18.99 1.06
C LEU A 283 -11.24 -17.65 0.69
N LEU A 284 -11.41 -17.40 -0.62
CA LEU A 284 -12.27 -16.31 -1.07
C LEU A 284 -13.72 -16.57 -0.60
N PRO A 285 -14.43 -15.54 -0.08
CA PRO A 285 -15.83 -15.67 0.29
C PRO A 285 -16.75 -15.91 -0.91
#